data_AF-A0AAJ4DDG2-F1
#
_entry.id   AF-A0AAJ4DDG2-F1
#
_cell.length_a   1.000
_cell.length_b   1.000
_cell.length_c   1.000
_cell.angle_alpha   90.00
_cell.angle_beta   90.00
_cell.angle_gamma   90.00
#
_symmetry.space_group_name_H-M   'P 1'
#
loop_
_entity.id
_entity.type
_entity.pdbx_description
1 polymer ?
#
loop_
_entity_poly.entity_id
_entity_poly.type
_entity_poly.pdbx_seq_one_letter_code
_entity_poly.pdbx_strand_id
1 'polypeptide(L)' 'MTNSEIKGDKTILCGNLTIKGITKSVNFSTSIHIDDNQISLRSDTLQLNRRYWNVKLWFKKYFQQS' A
#
# COMPACT_ATOMS: atom_id res chain seq x y z
N MET A 1 4.02 13.76 -2.82
CA MET A 1 3.16 14.60 -1.98
C MET A 1 2.39 13.65 -1.07
N THR A 2 2.40 13.88 0.23
CA THR A 2 1.68 13.06 1.21
C THR A 2 0.50 13.90 1.71
N ASN A 3 -0.71 13.34 1.69
CA ASN A 3 -1.91 14.01 2.18
C ASN A 3 -2.68 13.06 3.10
N SER A 4 -3.41 13.61 4.07
CA SER A 4 -4.27 12.85 4.97
C SER A 4 -5.60 13.58 5.15
N GLU A 5 -6.71 12.87 4.96
CA GLU A 5 -8.06 13.38 5.16
C GLU A 5 -8.78 12.58 6.25
N ILE A 6 -9.35 13.25 7.24
CA ILE A 6 -10.14 12.61 8.29
C ILE A 6 -11.58 12.44 7.77
N LYS A 7 -12.09 11.20 7.75
CA LYS A 7 -13.48 10.88 7.39
C LYS A 7 -14.09 10.00 8.48
N GLY A 8 -14.73 10.64 9.46
CA GLY A 8 -15.23 9.95 10.66
C GLY A 8 -14.06 9.44 11.52
N ASP A 9 -14.17 8.21 12.03
CA ASP A 9 -13.15 7.61 12.91
C ASP A 9 -11.91 7.07 12.16
N LYS A 10 -11.90 7.18 10.83
CA LYS A 10 -10.80 6.70 9.99
C LYS A 10 -10.16 7.85 9.22
N THR A 11 -8.85 7.78 9.05
CA THR A 11 -8.07 8.70 8.22
C THR A 11 -7.79 8.04 6.88
N ILE A 12 -8.10 8.71 5.78
CA ILE A 12 -7.63 8.31 4.45
C ILE A 12 -6.24 8.91 4.27
N LEU A 13 -5.24 8.04 4.11
CA LEU A 13 -3.87 8.44 3.85
C LEU A 13 -3.56 8.26 2.37
N CYS A 14 -3.11 9.35 1.74
CA CYS A 14 -2.74 9.42 0.34
C CYS A 14 -1.22 9.60 0.24
N GLY A 15 -0.58 8.71 -0.51
CA GLY A 15 0.88 8.73 -0.64
C GLY A 15 1.35 8.11 -1.93
N ASN A 16 2.65 8.25 -2.19
CA ASN A 16 3.30 7.62 -3.33
C ASN A 16 3.91 6.28 -2.91
N LEU A 17 3.57 5.23 -3.63
CA LEU A 17 4.18 3.91 -3.47
C LEU A 17 5.10 3.61 -4.65
N THR A 18 6.37 3.42 -4.35
CA THR A 18 7.40 3.06 -5.32
C THR A 18 7.73 1.58 -5.20
N ILE A 19 7.49 0.82 -6.26
CA ILE A 19 7.87 -0.60 -6.37
C ILE A 19 8.63 -0.77 -7.68
N LYS A 20 9.83 -1.37 -7.61
CA LYS A 20 10.74 -1.57 -8.76
C LYS A 20 10.99 -0.27 -9.56
N GLY A 21 11.16 0.85 -8.87
CA GLY A 21 11.41 2.16 -9.48
C GLY A 21 10.19 2.82 -10.14
N ILE A 22 9.04 2.15 -10.20
CA ILE A 22 7.79 2.74 -10.70
C ILE A 22 7.04 3.35 -9.52
N THR A 23 6.68 4.62 -9.62
CA THR A 23 5.94 5.33 -8.57
C THR A 23 4.48 5.51 -8.99
N LYS A 24 3.54 5.17 -8.11
CA LYS A 24 2.11 5.43 -8.29
C LYS A 24 1.51 5.98 -6.99
N SER A 25 0.50 6.83 -7.12
CA SER A 25 -0.28 7.29 -5.98
C SER A 25 -1.18 6.15 -5.49
N VAL A 26 -1.24 5.97 -4.18
CA VAL A 26 -2.14 5.05 -3.48
C VAL A 26 -2.87 5.82 -2.39
N ASN A 27 -4.10 5.41 -2.11
CA ASN A 27 -4.86 5.87 -0.96
C ASN A 27 -5.37 4.66 -0.19
N PHE A 28 -5.36 4.75 1.13
CA PHE A 28 -5.85 3.69 1.99
C PHE A 28 -6.38 4.24 3.31
N SER A 29 -7.37 3.54 3.86
CA SER A 29 -7.96 3.88 5.14
C SER A 29 -7.08 3.35 6.27
N THR A 30 -6.84 4.19 7.28
CA THR A 30 -6.02 3.87 8.45
C THR A 30 -6.65 4.44 9.72
N SER A 31 -6.42 3.73 10.82
CA SER A 31 -6.64 4.27 12.16
C SER A 31 -5.33 4.81 12.69
N ILE A 32 -5.36 6.00 13.30
CA ILE A 32 -4.19 6.64 13.91
C ILE A 32 -4.41 6.64 15.41
N HIS A 33 -3.49 6.03 16.16
CA HIS A 33 -3.45 6.12 17.62
C HIS A 33 -2.25 6.98 18.01
N ILE A 34 -2.49 7.99 18.84
CA ILE A 34 -1.45 8.89 19.32
C ILE A 34 -1.41 8.73 20.84
N ASP A 35 -0.27 8.25 21.33
CA ASP A 35 0.09 8.20 22.74
C ASP A 35 1.21 9.22 23.00
N ASP A 36 1.47 9.54 24.27
CA ASP A 36 2.39 10.62 24.68
C ASP A 36 3.78 10.57 24.02
N ASN A 37 4.26 9.38 23.64
CA ASN A 37 5.59 9.18 23.05
C ASN A 37 5.59 8.39 21.73
N GLN A 38 4.43 7.97 21.23
CA GLN A 38 4.36 7.09 20.06
C GLN A 38 3.13 7.37 19.20
N ILE A 39 3.32 7.33 17.88
CA ILE A 39 2.23 7.32 16.90
C ILE A 39 2.18 5.94 16.29
N SER A 40 1.03 5.28 16.42
CA SER A 40 0.75 3.98 15.82
C SER A 40 -0.27 4.12 14.69
N LEU A 41 0.04 3.52 13.55
CA LEU A 41 -0.79 3.51 12.36
C LEU A 41 -1.20 2.08 12.03
N ARG A 42 -2.51 1.83 11.96
CA ARG A 42 -3.05 0.54 11.54
C ARG A 42 -3.92 0.71 10.30
N SER A 43 -3.41 0.25 9.16
CA SER A 43 -4.14 0.24 7.90
C SER A 43 -5.06 -0.98 7.79
N ASP A 44 -6.18 -0.81 7.11
CA ASP A 44 -6.96 -1.93 6.59
C ASP A 44 -6.16 -2.69 5.51
N THR A 45 -6.59 -3.90 5.14
CA THR A 45 -5.96 -4.67 4.06
C THR A 45 -6.03 -3.90 2.75
N LEU A 46 -4.87 -3.51 2.21
CA LEU A 46 -4.77 -2.80 0.95
C LEU A 46 -4.69 -3.78 -0.23
N GLN A 47 -5.71 -3.76 -1.10
CA GLN A 47 -5.68 -4.51 -2.35
C GLN A 47 -5.11 -3.66 -3.49
N LEU A 48 -3.99 -4.10 -4.07
CA LEU A 48 -3.32 -3.40 -5.17
C LEU A 48 -3.24 -4.25 -6.42
N ASN A 49 -3.51 -3.62 -7.57
CA ASN A 49 -3.19 -4.24 -8.86
C ASN A 49 -1.68 -4.13 -9.13
N ARG A 50 -0.96 -5.21 -8.82
CA ARG A 50 0.49 -5.34 -9.02
C ARG A 50 0.99 -4.99 -10.43
N ARG A 51 0.11 -5.07 -11.45
CA ARG A 51 0.48 -4.77 -12.85
C ARG A 51 0.88 -3.31 -13.04
N TYR A 52 0.38 -2.39 -12.21
CA TYR A 52 0.76 -0.97 -12.26
C TYR A 52 2.25 -0.72 -11.96
N TRP A 53 2.92 -1.69 -11.33
CA TRP A 53 4.35 -1.65 -11.01
C TRP A 53 5.15 -2.71 -11.77
N ASN A 54 4.60 -3.26 -12.85
CA ASN A 54 5.25 -4.30 -13.66
C ASN A 54 5.75 -5.50 -12.84
N VAL A 55 5.10 -5.78 -11.71
CA VAL A 55 5.36 -6.99 -10.92
C VAL A 55 4.65 -8.12 -11.65
N LYS A 56 5.39 -9.13 -12.11
CA LYS A 56 4.85 -10.32 -12.78
C LYS A 56 4.64 -11.43 -11.75
N LEU A 57 3.57 -12.22 -11.88
CA LEU A 57 3.46 -13.47 -11.13
C LEU A 57 4.42 -14.45 -11.80
N TRP A 58 5.43 -14.89 -11.06
CA TRP A 58 6.24 -16.03 -11.47
C TRP A 58 5.47 -17.31 -11.13
N PHE A 59 4.59 -17.75 -12.03
CA PHE A 59 4.17 -19.14 -11.99
C PHE A 59 5.21 -19.95 -12.75
N LYS A 60 5.84 -20.93 -12.07
CA LYS A 60 6.71 -21.94 -12.68
C LYS A 60 5.90 -22.75 -13.72
N LYS A 61 5.70 -22.19 -14.92
CA LYS A 61 5.28 -22.97 -16.09
C LYS A 61 6.49 -23.66 -16.77
N TYR A 62 7.67 -23.57 -16.16
CA TYR A 62 8.95 -24.15 -16.61
C TYR A 62 9.37 -25.39 -15.82
N PHE A 63 8.51 -25.99 -14.99
CA PHE A 63 8.87 -27.22 -14.25
C PHE A 63 8.53 -28.52 -15.01
N GLN A 64 8.27 -28.44 -16.32
CA GLN A 64 8.08 -29.63 -17.18
C GLN A 64 8.97 -29.51 -18.42
N GLN A 65 10.26 -29.82 -18.24
CA GLN A 65 11.16 -30.34 -19.26
C GLN A 65 12.50 -30.73 -18.58
N SER A 66 12.55 -31.96 -18.09
CA SER A 66 13.75 -32.81 -18.01
C SER A 66 13.32 -34.25 -17.79
#